data_AF-A0A2S9YIN4-F1
#
_entry.id   AF-A0A2S9YIN4-F1
#
_cell.length_a   1.000
_cell.length_b   1.000
_cell.length_c   1.000
_cell.angle_alpha   90.00
_cell.angle_beta   90.00
_cell.angle_gamma   90.00
#
_symmetry.space_group_name_H-M   'P 1'
#
loop_
_entity.id
_entity.type
_entity.pdbx_description
1 polymer ?
#
loop_
_entity_poly.entity_id
_entity_poly.type
_entity_poly.pdbx_seq_one_letter_code
_entity_poly.pdbx_strand_id
1 'polypeptide(L)'
;MSLTRNLQSLKLAALFGGIIGLGFGCVITVGPSEPCASGSNNHLNSQDECVCDFGYSFCDPDDISNLDCCEDLSSDGGTSDSGDGDGDTGDGDTGDGDTGDGDGDPGDGDGDSDCTPGELPPESCTPDEEGFYWCSNTEDMGPDCSQFFICEGGIWTENPGFMDESCGFDGFDFAYGCVDDGVSVIFECGDGSGAACDDADPAFCVDDDAIGYCLWGKETWDSCQLFCEEEGIEGQTYEYGECDASIPDDIACFCCDSGDPGCPI
;
A
#
# COMPACT_ATOMS: atom_id res chain seq x y z
N MET A 1 51.63 27.68 15.30
CA MET A 1 50.24 27.53 15.78
C MET A 1 49.35 27.83 14.58
N SER A 2 48.93 26.80 13.82
CA SER A 2 47.59 26.16 13.80
C SER A 2 46.74 26.73 12.64
N LEU A 3 46.70 26.09 11.46
CA LEU A 3 45.77 25.06 10.95
C LEU A 3 44.43 25.61 10.36
N THR A 4 44.37 25.61 9.01
CA THR A 4 43.29 25.15 8.08
C THR A 4 41.81 25.54 8.25
N ARG A 5 41.22 26.09 7.17
CA ARG A 5 40.09 25.55 6.34
C ARG A 5 39.57 26.67 5.40
N ASN A 6 39.79 26.62 4.08
CA ASN A 6 39.03 25.94 3.00
C ASN A 6 37.56 26.37 2.85
N LEU A 7 37.27 27.07 1.74
CA LEU A 7 36.20 26.78 0.76
C LEU A 7 36.21 27.82 -0.38
N GLN A 8 37.10 27.62 -1.35
CA GLN A 8 36.84 27.85 -2.77
C GLN A 8 35.86 26.73 -3.20
N SER A 9 34.92 26.84 -4.13
CA SER A 9 34.73 27.67 -5.32
C SER A 9 33.48 27.09 -5.99
N LEU A 10 32.61 27.88 -6.60
CA LEU A 10 32.01 27.49 -7.88
C LEU A 10 31.41 28.73 -8.55
N LYS A 11 32.08 29.21 -9.59
CA LYS A 11 31.57 30.22 -10.52
C LYS A 11 31.66 29.64 -11.93
N LEU A 12 30.49 29.50 -12.54
CA LEU A 12 30.12 29.94 -13.89
C LEU A 12 31.07 29.60 -15.06
N ALA A 13 30.62 28.71 -15.95
CA ALA A 13 30.86 28.83 -17.40
C ALA A 13 29.80 28.03 -18.18
N ALA A 14 28.86 28.75 -18.78
CA ALA A 14 28.19 28.34 -20.00
C ALA A 14 29.17 28.47 -21.18
N LEU A 15 29.10 27.60 -22.19
CA LEU A 15 29.21 27.93 -23.63
C LEU A 15 29.24 26.67 -24.53
N PHE A 16 28.26 26.63 -25.45
CA PHE A 16 28.13 25.84 -26.70
C PHE A 16 28.06 24.31 -26.56
N GLY A 17 27.13 23.57 -27.19
CA GLY A 17 26.13 23.89 -28.21
C GLY A 17 25.90 22.63 -29.06
N GLY A 18 24.64 22.27 -29.30
CA GLY A 18 24.25 21.56 -30.52
C GLY A 18 24.12 20.02 -30.47
N ILE A 19 22.85 19.62 -30.60
CA ILE A 19 22.33 18.50 -31.41
C ILE A 19 22.31 17.10 -30.76
N ILE A 20 21.09 16.54 -30.82
CA ILE A 20 20.60 15.16 -30.66
C ILE A 20 20.10 14.82 -29.25
N GLY A 21 18.77 14.65 -29.17
CA GLY A 21 18.07 14.18 -28.00
C GLY A 21 18.62 12.85 -27.50
N LEU A 22 18.91 12.84 -26.21
CA LEU A 22 18.95 11.64 -25.41
C LEU A 22 17.73 11.77 -24.50
N GLY A 23 16.63 11.14 -24.91
CA GLY A 23 15.73 10.61 -23.91
C GLY A 23 16.58 9.72 -23.01
N PHE A 24 16.45 9.88 -21.70
CA PHE A 24 16.88 8.87 -20.75
C PHE A 24 15.95 7.66 -20.92
N GLY A 25 16.09 6.96 -22.05
CA GLY A 25 15.83 5.54 -22.07
C GLY A 25 16.92 4.92 -21.23
N CYS A 26 16.55 4.37 -20.08
CA CYS A 26 17.40 3.44 -19.37
C CYS A 26 17.95 2.45 -20.40
N VAL A 27 19.27 2.48 -20.60
CA VAL A 27 19.97 1.39 -21.28
C VAL A 27 19.83 0.22 -20.34
N ILE A 28 18.82 -0.62 -20.58
CA ILE A 28 18.73 -1.95 -19.98
C ILE A 28 19.91 -2.71 -20.58
N THR A 29 21.01 -2.78 -19.82
CA THR A 29 21.96 -3.87 -19.98
C THR A 29 21.15 -5.14 -19.80
N VAL A 30 20.84 -5.82 -20.91
CA VAL A 30 20.36 -7.20 -20.91
C VAL A 30 21.53 -8.04 -20.38
N GLY A 31 21.59 -8.13 -19.05
CA GLY A 31 22.31 -9.19 -18.37
C GLY A 31 21.77 -10.54 -18.84
N PRO A 32 22.52 -11.63 -18.64
CA PRO A 32 22.01 -12.96 -18.96
C PRO A 32 20.62 -13.13 -18.30
N SER A 33 19.70 -13.74 -19.05
CA SER A 33 18.35 -14.14 -18.61
C SER A 33 18.30 -14.40 -17.12
N GLU A 34 17.32 -13.80 -16.45
CA GLU A 34 17.14 -13.84 -15.00
C GLU A 34 17.50 -15.24 -14.46
N PRO A 35 18.37 -15.33 -13.45
CA PRO A 35 18.87 -16.61 -12.96
C PRO A 35 17.76 -17.58 -12.53
N CYS A 36 16.52 -17.12 -12.32
CA CYS A 36 15.36 -17.92 -11.95
C CYS A 36 14.26 -18.03 -13.04
N ALA A 37 14.53 -17.62 -14.29
CA ALA A 37 13.55 -17.52 -15.38
C ALA A 37 12.86 -18.84 -15.83
N SER A 38 13.22 -19.98 -15.25
CA SER A 38 12.74 -21.30 -15.67
C SER A 38 11.88 -22.03 -14.65
N GLY A 39 11.32 -21.36 -13.65
CA GLY A 39 10.39 -22.00 -12.72
C GLY A 39 9.34 -21.06 -12.13
N SER A 40 8.24 -21.63 -11.65
CA SER A 40 7.20 -20.92 -10.89
C SER A 40 7.49 -20.97 -9.38
N ASN A 41 7.07 -19.93 -8.66
CA ASN A 41 7.16 -19.79 -7.19
C ASN A 41 8.61 -19.81 -6.65
N ASN A 42 9.49 -19.05 -7.29
CA ASN A 42 10.88 -18.88 -6.88
C ASN A 42 11.33 -17.41 -6.98
N HIS A 43 12.34 -17.04 -6.19
CA HIS A 43 12.97 -15.72 -6.21
C HIS A 43 14.48 -15.80 -5.94
N LEU A 44 15.19 -14.67 -6.05
CA LEU A 44 16.60 -14.57 -5.68
C LEU A 44 16.76 -14.15 -4.22
N ASN A 45 17.58 -14.89 -3.47
CA ASN A 45 17.97 -14.48 -2.13
C ASN A 45 19.08 -13.41 -2.16
N SER A 46 19.46 -12.91 -0.97
CA SER A 46 20.53 -11.91 -0.78
C SER A 46 21.95 -12.35 -1.20
N GLN A 47 22.12 -13.60 -1.61
CA GLN A 47 23.36 -14.19 -2.10
C GLN A 47 23.33 -14.47 -3.62
N ASP A 48 22.33 -13.95 -4.34
CA ASP A 48 22.08 -14.19 -5.76
C ASP A 48 21.81 -15.68 -6.08
N GLU A 49 21.26 -16.44 -5.14
CA GLU A 49 20.85 -17.85 -5.34
C GLU A 49 19.33 -17.95 -5.51
N CYS A 50 18.87 -18.74 -6.48
CA CYS A 50 17.43 -19.01 -6.64
C CYS A 50 16.95 -19.91 -5.50
N VAL A 51 15.90 -19.47 -4.82
CA VAL A 51 15.24 -20.17 -3.72
C VAL A 51 13.75 -20.23 -4.02
N CYS A 52 13.07 -21.25 -3.50
CA CYS A 52 11.62 -21.33 -3.59
C CYS A 52 10.97 -20.32 -2.63
N ASP A 53 9.80 -19.83 -3.03
CA ASP A 53 8.96 -19.02 -2.16
C ASP A 53 8.50 -19.83 -0.95
N PHE A 54 8.15 -19.13 0.12
CA PHE A 54 7.74 -19.76 1.36
C PHE A 54 6.54 -20.70 1.14
N GLY A 55 6.59 -21.91 1.70
CA GLY A 55 5.57 -22.95 1.49
C GLY A 55 5.80 -23.85 0.26
N TYR A 56 6.82 -23.55 -0.55
CA TYR A 56 7.22 -24.35 -1.70
C TYR A 56 8.63 -24.93 -1.54
N SER A 57 8.86 -26.10 -2.12
CA SER A 57 10.18 -26.73 -2.21
C SER A 57 10.48 -27.14 -3.66
N PHE A 58 11.77 -27.26 -4.01
CA PHE A 58 12.13 -27.64 -5.37
C PHE A 58 11.49 -28.99 -5.74
N CYS A 59 10.72 -28.98 -6.84
CA CYS A 59 10.01 -30.16 -7.32
C CYS A 59 10.96 -31.33 -7.63
N ASP A 60 12.19 -31.01 -8.08
CA ASP A 60 13.25 -31.97 -8.32
C ASP A 60 14.58 -31.47 -7.71
N PRO A 61 14.85 -31.76 -6.43
CA PRO A 61 16.05 -31.29 -5.76
C PRO A 61 17.35 -31.91 -6.30
N ASP A 62 17.26 -32.98 -7.10
CA ASP A 62 18.41 -33.64 -7.73
C ASP A 62 18.76 -33.03 -9.11
N ASP A 63 17.83 -32.28 -9.71
CA ASP A 63 18.04 -31.56 -10.98
C ASP A 63 18.27 -30.06 -10.74
N ILE A 64 19.54 -29.68 -10.60
CA ILE A 64 19.96 -28.28 -10.42
C ILE A 64 19.62 -27.34 -11.60
N SER A 65 19.09 -27.88 -12.71
CA SER A 65 18.59 -27.10 -13.84
C SER A 65 17.07 -26.93 -13.85
N ASN A 66 16.36 -27.67 -13.00
CA ASN A 66 14.94 -27.51 -12.76
C ASN A 66 14.74 -26.62 -11.53
N LEU A 67 14.23 -25.41 -11.76
CA LEU A 67 13.97 -24.42 -10.71
C LEU A 67 12.48 -24.34 -10.34
N ASP A 68 11.66 -25.31 -10.76
CA ASP A 68 10.25 -25.37 -10.40
C ASP A 68 10.09 -25.65 -8.90
N CYS A 69 9.22 -24.88 -8.25
CA CYS A 69 8.88 -25.03 -6.84
C CYS A 69 7.44 -25.56 -6.68
N CYS A 70 7.30 -26.63 -5.90
CA CYS A 70 6.08 -27.39 -5.65
C CYS A 70 5.65 -27.19 -4.18
N GLU A 71 4.35 -27.15 -3.93
CA GLU A 71 3.81 -27.07 -2.56
C GLU A 71 4.34 -28.22 -1.69
N ASP A 72 4.78 -27.91 -0.48
CA ASP A 72 5.18 -28.91 0.49
C ASP A 72 3.96 -29.72 0.97
N LEU A 73 3.78 -30.93 0.43
CA LEU A 73 2.74 -31.88 0.86
C LEU A 73 2.95 -32.48 2.26
N SER A 74 3.62 -31.76 3.15
CA SER A 74 3.96 -32.24 4.50
C SER A 74 3.00 -31.70 5.55
N SER A 75 1.70 -32.02 5.45
CA SER A 75 0.76 -32.08 6.59
C SER A 75 -0.60 -32.68 6.20
N ASP A 76 -0.65 -34.00 5.96
CA ASP A 76 -1.89 -34.78 6.05
C ASP A 76 -1.73 -35.87 7.12
N GLY A 77 -1.57 -35.41 8.35
CA GLY A 77 -1.61 -36.23 9.56
C GLY A 77 -3.05 -36.58 9.91
N GLY A 78 -3.59 -37.62 9.27
CA GLY A 78 -4.89 -38.17 9.63
C GLY A 78 -4.92 -38.71 11.06
N THR A 79 -5.82 -38.18 11.88
CA THR A 79 -6.34 -38.89 13.05
C THR A 79 -7.86 -38.72 13.13
N SER A 80 -8.53 -39.80 12.74
CA SER A 80 -9.89 -40.13 13.15
C SER A 80 -9.97 -40.24 14.67
N ASP A 81 -10.83 -39.45 15.31
CA ASP A 81 -11.31 -39.79 16.64
C ASP A 81 -12.83 -39.64 16.75
N SER A 82 -13.42 -40.67 17.34
CA SER A 82 -14.86 -40.86 17.52
C SER A 82 -15.21 -40.46 18.95
N GLY A 83 -16.28 -39.68 19.14
CA GLY A 83 -16.73 -39.29 20.46
C GLY A 83 -18.21 -38.94 20.52
N ASP A 84 -19.04 -39.98 20.62
CA ASP A 84 -20.43 -39.90 21.11
C ASP A 84 -20.46 -39.35 22.55
N GLY A 85 -21.41 -38.45 22.84
CA GLY A 85 -21.62 -37.92 24.19
C GLY A 85 -22.91 -37.11 24.34
N ASP A 86 -24.04 -37.82 24.43
CA ASP A 86 -25.31 -37.34 25.00
C ASP A 86 -25.14 -36.76 26.42
N GLY A 87 -25.87 -35.69 26.75
CA GLY A 87 -25.92 -35.23 28.15
C GLY A 87 -26.60 -33.89 28.46
N ASP A 88 -27.93 -33.84 28.27
CA ASP A 88 -28.96 -33.39 29.22
C ASP A 88 -28.81 -32.09 30.08
N THR A 89 -29.84 -31.24 29.91
CA THR A 89 -30.52 -30.27 30.82
C THR A 89 -29.78 -29.47 31.91
N GLY A 90 -30.04 -28.15 31.88
CA GLY A 90 -29.80 -27.23 33.01
C GLY A 90 -30.50 -25.88 32.80
N ASP A 91 -31.62 -25.73 33.50
CA ASP A 91 -32.56 -24.59 33.53
C ASP A 91 -32.12 -23.51 34.55
N GLY A 92 -32.42 -22.25 34.25
CA GLY A 92 -32.49 -21.11 35.18
C GLY A 92 -31.17 -20.48 35.67
N ASP A 93 -30.99 -19.17 35.50
CA ASP A 93 -31.49 -18.17 36.46
C ASP A 93 -31.21 -16.73 35.99
N THR A 94 -32.08 -15.84 36.45
CA THR A 94 -32.16 -14.40 36.19
C THR A 94 -31.05 -13.56 36.83
N GLY A 95 -30.58 -12.52 36.13
CA GLY A 95 -29.67 -11.51 36.67
C GLY A 95 -29.78 -10.18 35.93
N ASP A 96 -30.72 -9.36 36.38
CA ASP A 96 -30.88 -7.93 36.07
C ASP A 96 -29.83 -7.15 36.89
N GLY A 97 -29.11 -6.18 36.30
CA GLY A 97 -28.21 -5.33 37.08
C GLY A 97 -27.22 -4.43 36.31
N ASP A 98 -27.68 -3.21 36.02
CA ASP A 98 -26.99 -1.91 36.12
C ASP A 98 -25.72 -1.59 35.30
N THR A 99 -25.93 -0.63 34.38
CA THR A 99 -25.15 0.60 34.13
C THR A 99 -23.65 0.59 34.42
N GLY A 100 -22.85 0.55 33.35
CA GLY A 100 -21.45 0.97 33.34
C GLY A 100 -21.15 1.69 32.04
N ASP A 101 -20.98 3.00 32.16
CA ASP A 101 -20.03 3.86 31.43
C ASP A 101 -19.79 3.55 29.94
N GLY A 102 -20.38 4.40 29.09
CA GLY A 102 -19.98 4.55 27.70
C GLY A 102 -18.56 5.11 27.64
N ASP A 103 -17.60 4.20 27.64
CA ASP A 103 -16.30 4.44 27.04
C ASP A 103 -16.53 4.64 25.54
N GLY A 104 -16.06 5.79 25.06
CA GLY A 104 -16.14 6.17 23.66
C GLY A 104 -15.37 5.17 22.81
N ASP A 105 -16.13 4.25 22.24
CA ASP A 105 -15.71 3.49 21.08
C ASP A 105 -15.48 4.49 19.94
N PRO A 106 -14.25 4.60 19.40
CA PRO A 106 -14.01 5.41 18.22
C PRO A 106 -14.58 4.65 17.03
N GLY A 107 -15.90 4.76 16.84
CA GLY A 107 -16.61 4.45 15.61
C GLY A 107 -16.25 3.09 15.02
N ASP A 108 -16.97 2.05 15.46
CA ASP A 108 -17.43 1.00 14.54
C ASP A 108 -18.33 1.69 13.50
N GLY A 109 -17.69 2.39 12.56
CA GLY A 109 -18.32 2.77 11.32
C GLY A 109 -18.53 1.45 10.58
N ASP A 110 -19.73 0.89 10.73
CA ASP A 110 -20.26 -0.23 9.95
C ASP A 110 -20.40 0.13 8.46
N GLY A 111 -19.47 0.93 7.91
CA GLY A 111 -19.21 0.90 6.50
C GLY A 111 -18.87 -0.54 6.19
N ASP A 112 -19.86 -1.26 5.66
CA ASP A 112 -19.75 -2.55 4.97
C ASP A 112 -18.77 -2.34 3.80
N SER A 113 -17.52 -1.99 4.07
CA SER A 113 -16.45 -2.22 3.13
C SER A 113 -16.43 -3.73 2.99
N ASP A 114 -17.00 -4.20 1.89
CA ASP A 114 -16.95 -5.59 1.40
C ASP A 114 -15.49 -5.96 1.01
N CYS A 115 -14.49 -5.32 1.62
CA CYS A 115 -13.09 -5.64 1.46
C CYS A 115 -12.86 -7.09 1.92
N THR A 116 -12.15 -7.85 1.09
CA THR A 116 -11.76 -9.21 1.45
C THR A 116 -10.49 -9.12 2.29
N PRO A 117 -10.49 -9.58 3.56
CA PRO A 117 -9.29 -9.55 4.39
C PRO A 117 -8.14 -10.31 3.73
N GLY A 118 -6.93 -9.76 3.86
CA GLY A 118 -5.71 -10.35 3.36
C GLY A 118 -5.21 -11.60 4.10
N GLU A 119 -4.06 -12.12 3.66
CA GLU A 119 -3.38 -13.23 4.30
C GLU A 119 -2.69 -12.78 5.60
N LEU A 120 -3.10 -13.37 6.71
CA LEU A 120 -2.44 -13.12 7.99
C LEU A 120 -1.02 -13.71 8.00
N PRO A 121 -0.08 -13.07 8.72
CA PRO A 121 1.25 -13.65 8.89
C PRO A 121 1.17 -15.02 9.59
N PRO A 122 2.19 -15.88 9.44
CA PRO A 122 2.29 -17.10 10.22
C PRO A 122 2.27 -16.80 11.74
N GLU A 123 1.97 -17.79 12.59
CA GLU A 123 1.84 -17.57 14.05
C GLU A 123 3.12 -17.03 14.73
N SER A 124 4.27 -17.16 14.08
CA SER A 124 5.57 -16.73 14.60
C SER A 124 6.48 -16.27 13.48
N CYS A 125 7.48 -15.46 13.83
CA CYS A 125 8.59 -15.12 12.94
C CYS A 125 9.91 -15.66 13.48
N THR A 126 10.85 -15.86 12.57
CA THR A 126 12.20 -16.33 12.88
C THR A 126 13.08 -15.19 13.41
N PRO A 127 14.18 -15.48 14.12
CA PRO A 127 15.12 -14.45 14.56
C PRO A 127 15.77 -13.64 13.42
N ASP A 128 15.80 -14.18 12.20
CA ASP A 128 16.35 -13.47 11.04
C ASP A 128 15.34 -12.47 10.43
N GLU A 129 14.06 -12.62 10.76
CA GLU A 129 12.96 -11.72 10.38
C GLU A 129 12.68 -10.65 11.44
N GLU A 130 13.46 -10.60 12.54
CA GLU A 130 13.26 -9.61 13.59
C GLU A 130 13.36 -8.18 13.03
N GLY A 131 12.29 -7.39 13.21
CA GLY A 131 12.14 -6.05 12.65
C GLY A 131 11.67 -6.01 11.19
N PHE A 132 11.33 -7.15 10.58
CA PHE A 132 10.68 -7.19 9.27
C PHE A 132 9.20 -6.83 9.41
N TYR A 133 8.61 -6.48 8.27
CA TYR A 133 7.23 -6.05 8.14
C TYR A 133 6.42 -7.09 7.38
N TRP A 134 5.15 -7.18 7.72
CA TRP A 134 4.16 -7.98 6.98
C TRP A 134 2.94 -7.11 6.73
N CYS A 135 2.45 -7.15 5.50
CA CYS A 135 1.15 -6.62 5.15
C CYS A 135 0.22 -7.76 4.78
N SER A 136 -1.03 -7.74 5.24
CA SER A 136 -1.97 -8.79 4.88
C SER A 136 -2.36 -8.78 3.40
N ASN A 137 -2.37 -7.61 2.78
CA ASN A 137 -2.88 -7.45 1.42
C ASN A 137 -1.74 -7.47 0.41
N THR A 138 -1.99 -8.12 -0.74
CA THR A 138 -1.12 -8.01 -1.91
C THR A 138 -1.47 -6.76 -2.72
N GLU A 139 -0.60 -6.35 -3.63
CA GLU A 139 -0.85 -5.24 -4.57
C GLU A 139 -2.21 -5.37 -5.29
N ASP A 140 -2.56 -6.57 -5.76
CA ASP A 140 -3.83 -6.83 -6.46
C ASP A 140 -5.08 -6.64 -5.58
N MET A 141 -4.94 -6.74 -4.26
CA MET A 141 -6.04 -6.55 -3.31
C MET A 141 -6.26 -5.08 -2.96
N GLY A 142 -5.24 -4.24 -3.14
CA GLY A 142 -5.24 -2.85 -2.70
C GLY A 142 -5.09 -2.69 -1.18
N PRO A 143 -4.98 -1.44 -0.70
CA PRO A 143 -4.66 -1.15 0.70
C PRO A 143 -5.86 -1.28 1.65
N ASP A 144 -7.09 -1.29 1.13
CA ASP A 144 -8.29 -1.29 1.96
C ASP A 144 -8.34 -2.53 2.88
N CYS A 145 -8.67 -2.30 4.15
CA CYS A 145 -8.74 -3.31 5.21
C CYS A 145 -7.46 -4.15 5.43
N SER A 146 -6.33 -3.66 4.94
CA SER A 146 -5.04 -4.29 5.20
C SER A 146 -4.66 -4.17 6.67
N GLN A 147 -3.96 -5.20 7.16
CA GLN A 147 -3.40 -5.25 8.50
C GLN A 147 -1.88 -5.28 8.41
N PHE A 148 -1.24 -4.44 9.22
CA PHE A 148 0.20 -4.31 9.27
C PHE A 148 0.78 -4.92 10.54
N PHE A 149 1.82 -5.74 10.38
CA PHE A 149 2.49 -6.42 11.47
C PHE A 149 4.00 -6.17 11.44
N ILE A 150 4.61 -6.16 12.62
CA ILE A 150 6.06 -6.12 12.81
C ILE A 150 6.48 -7.37 13.57
N CYS A 151 7.55 -8.02 13.13
CA CYS A 151 8.14 -9.12 13.86
C CYS A 151 8.95 -8.59 15.05
N GLU A 152 8.47 -8.86 16.27
CA GLU A 152 9.13 -8.48 17.51
C GLU A 152 9.19 -9.67 18.49
N GLY A 153 10.39 -10.05 18.90
CA GLY A 153 10.63 -11.15 19.83
C GLY A 153 10.20 -12.52 19.28
N GLY A 154 10.26 -12.71 17.96
CA GLY A 154 9.82 -13.93 17.28
C GLY A 154 8.30 -14.09 17.14
N ILE A 155 7.52 -13.01 17.34
CA ILE A 155 6.07 -12.99 17.17
C ILE A 155 5.68 -11.79 16.30
N TRP A 156 4.75 -11.99 15.37
CA TRP A 156 4.13 -10.90 14.62
C TRP A 156 3.16 -10.12 15.51
N THR A 157 3.43 -8.84 15.70
CA THR A 157 2.59 -7.93 16.48
C THR A 157 1.95 -6.92 15.53
N GLU A 158 0.62 -6.87 15.54
CA GLU A 158 -0.14 -5.88 14.76
C GLU A 158 0.19 -4.46 15.26
N ASN A 159 0.44 -3.55 14.33
CA ASN A 159 0.77 -2.16 14.64
C ASN A 159 0.00 -1.18 13.75
N PRO A 160 -1.30 -0.98 14.00
CA PRO A 160 -2.15 -0.20 13.11
C PRO A 160 -1.79 1.29 13.06
N GLY A 161 -1.18 1.83 14.13
CA GLY A 161 -0.81 3.25 14.18
C GLY A 161 0.46 3.59 13.38
N PHE A 162 1.30 2.60 13.05
CA PHE A 162 2.57 2.87 12.37
C PHE A 162 2.39 3.39 10.94
N MET A 163 1.35 2.94 10.24
CA MET A 163 1.08 3.35 8.85
C MET A 163 0.78 4.86 8.79
N ASP A 164 -0.15 5.34 9.61
CA ASP A 164 -0.48 6.78 9.71
C ASP A 164 0.73 7.61 10.14
N GLU A 165 1.52 7.13 11.11
CA GLU A 165 2.74 7.82 11.56
C GLU A 165 3.78 7.92 10.44
N SER A 166 3.92 6.88 9.61
CA SER A 166 4.84 6.85 8.48
C SER A 166 4.38 7.79 7.37
N CYS A 167 3.11 7.72 6.96
CA CYS A 167 2.53 8.63 5.96
C CYS A 167 2.61 10.09 6.41
N GLY A 168 2.35 10.37 7.70
CA GLY A 168 2.50 11.69 8.29
C GLY A 168 3.94 12.23 8.30
N PHE A 169 4.95 11.35 8.31
CA PHE A 169 6.35 11.77 8.16
C PHE A 169 6.68 12.24 6.74
N ASP A 170 6.02 11.63 5.74
CA ASP A 170 6.18 11.97 4.33
C ASP A 170 5.30 13.14 3.87
N GLY A 171 4.39 13.60 4.74
CA GLY A 171 3.61 14.83 4.59
C GLY A 171 2.14 14.61 4.25
N PHE A 172 1.69 13.36 4.24
CA PHE A 172 0.29 12.99 4.05
C PHE A 172 -0.51 13.06 5.35
N ASP A 173 -1.84 13.16 5.23
CA ASP A 173 -2.71 13.27 6.40
C ASP A 173 -3.02 11.92 7.05
N PHE A 174 -3.08 10.83 6.28
CA PHE A 174 -3.41 9.48 6.76
C PHE A 174 -2.86 8.37 5.85
N ALA A 175 -2.96 7.12 6.31
CA ALA A 175 -2.75 5.92 5.51
C ALA A 175 -4.09 5.25 5.15
N TYR A 176 -4.22 4.82 3.91
CA TYR A 176 -5.29 3.90 3.51
C TYR A 176 -5.03 2.51 4.05
N GLY A 177 -3.75 2.12 4.08
CA GLY A 177 -3.29 0.83 4.52
C GLY A 177 -1.93 0.50 3.94
N CYS A 178 -1.61 -0.79 3.89
CA CYS A 178 -0.42 -1.33 3.28
C CYS A 178 -0.75 -2.27 2.12
N VAL A 179 0.24 -2.49 1.25
CA VAL A 179 0.25 -3.57 0.25
C VAL A 179 1.62 -4.23 0.21
N ASP A 180 1.66 -5.53 -0.06
CA ASP A 180 2.86 -6.29 -0.38
C ASP A 180 2.94 -6.49 -1.91
N ASP A 181 3.97 -5.93 -2.54
CA ASP A 181 4.23 -6.04 -3.99
C ASP A 181 5.08 -7.29 -4.35
N GLY A 182 5.34 -8.17 -3.37
CA GLY A 182 6.21 -9.33 -3.48
C GLY A 182 7.69 -9.01 -3.33
N VAL A 183 8.06 -7.73 -3.16
CA VAL A 183 9.43 -7.26 -2.94
C VAL A 183 9.55 -6.48 -1.63
N SER A 184 8.53 -5.70 -1.30
CA SER A 184 8.48 -4.82 -0.14
C SER A 184 7.04 -4.50 0.28
N VAL A 185 6.89 -4.13 1.55
CA VAL A 185 5.63 -3.55 2.05
C VAL A 185 5.62 -2.05 1.74
N ILE A 186 4.61 -1.61 1.01
CA ILE A 186 4.34 -0.21 0.64
C ILE A 186 3.17 0.29 1.46
N PHE A 187 3.23 1.54 1.91
CA PHE A 187 2.08 2.22 2.53
C PHE A 187 1.44 3.13 1.51
N GLU A 188 0.14 2.94 1.29
CA GLU A 188 -0.66 3.82 0.45
C GLU A 188 -1.16 4.97 1.33
N CYS A 189 -0.67 6.17 1.05
CA CYS A 189 -0.95 7.36 1.84
C CYS A 189 -1.97 8.26 1.14
N GLY A 190 -2.76 8.99 1.91
CA GLY A 190 -3.77 9.92 1.41
C GLY A 190 -3.74 11.28 2.09
N ASP A 191 -4.23 12.29 1.38
CA ASP A 191 -4.46 13.64 1.89
C ASP A 191 -5.95 13.85 2.15
N GLY A 192 -6.30 14.67 3.15
CA GLY A 192 -7.69 14.99 3.47
C GLY A 192 -8.14 14.54 4.86
N SER A 193 -9.44 14.29 5.01
CA SER A 193 -10.03 14.05 6.34
C SER A 193 -9.75 12.63 6.87
N GLY A 194 -9.55 11.66 5.96
CA GLY A 194 -9.43 10.24 6.29
C GLY A 194 -10.68 9.64 6.94
N ALA A 195 -11.80 10.38 6.95
CA ALA A 195 -13.06 9.94 7.53
C ALA A 195 -13.66 8.80 6.70
N ALA A 196 -14.36 7.88 7.36
CA ALA A 196 -15.05 6.80 6.67
C ALA A 196 -16.10 7.33 5.68
N CYS A 197 -16.14 6.78 4.47
CA CYS A 197 -17.09 7.12 3.40
C CYS A 197 -17.48 5.88 2.59
N ASP A 198 -18.47 6.02 1.70
CA ASP A 198 -18.91 4.99 0.75
C ASP A 198 -18.52 5.39 -0.69
N ASP A 199 -18.12 4.43 -1.53
CA ASP A 199 -17.78 4.69 -2.95
C ASP A 199 -18.97 5.26 -3.76
N ALA A 200 -20.20 5.12 -3.26
CA ALA A 200 -21.39 5.74 -3.83
C ALA A 200 -21.58 7.20 -3.41
N ASP A 201 -20.82 7.69 -2.43
CA ASP A 201 -20.85 9.10 -2.04
C ASP A 201 -20.31 9.96 -3.20
N PRO A 202 -21.03 11.01 -3.61
CA PRO A 202 -20.59 11.85 -4.70
C PRO A 202 -19.34 12.65 -4.30
N ALA A 203 -18.41 12.79 -5.24
CA ALA A 203 -17.31 13.74 -5.11
C ALA A 203 -17.83 15.16 -4.85
N PHE A 204 -17.04 15.99 -4.18
CA PHE A 204 -17.39 17.37 -3.86
C PHE A 204 -16.18 18.29 -3.87
N CYS A 205 -16.39 19.58 -4.10
CA CYS A 205 -15.32 20.57 -3.96
C CYS A 205 -15.15 20.93 -2.48
N VAL A 206 -13.97 20.64 -1.94
CA VAL A 206 -13.57 21.03 -0.58
C VAL A 206 -13.33 22.53 -0.56
N ASP A 207 -12.60 23.02 -1.56
CA ASP A 207 -12.41 24.43 -1.88
C ASP A 207 -12.22 24.62 -3.39
N ASP A 208 -11.66 25.77 -3.81
CA ASP A 208 -11.47 26.09 -5.23
C ASP A 208 -10.40 25.19 -5.88
N ASP A 209 -9.45 24.62 -5.13
CA ASP A 209 -8.36 23.77 -5.66
C ASP A 209 -8.54 22.29 -5.30
N ALA A 210 -9.18 21.95 -4.19
CA ALA A 210 -9.28 20.57 -3.72
C ALA A 210 -10.61 19.90 -4.08
N ILE A 211 -10.54 18.72 -4.73
CA ILE A 211 -11.67 17.81 -4.92
C ILE A 211 -11.61 16.68 -3.87
N GLY A 212 -12.70 16.50 -3.13
CA GLY A 212 -12.89 15.43 -2.17
C GLY A 212 -13.71 14.29 -2.75
N TYR A 213 -13.30 13.06 -2.52
CA TYR A 213 -14.03 11.86 -2.95
C TYR A 213 -13.72 10.67 -2.03
N CYS A 214 -14.47 9.58 -2.18
CA CYS A 214 -14.21 8.36 -1.44
C CYS A 214 -13.22 7.47 -2.19
N LEU A 215 -12.15 7.07 -1.52
CA LEU A 215 -11.19 6.11 -2.03
C LEU A 215 -10.85 5.12 -0.93
N TRP A 216 -11.03 3.82 -1.20
CA TRP A 216 -10.73 2.75 -0.24
C TRP A 216 -11.42 2.99 1.13
N GLY A 217 -12.70 3.38 1.09
CA GLY A 217 -13.50 3.65 2.28
C GLY A 217 -13.11 4.89 3.09
N LYS A 218 -12.17 5.72 2.60
CA LYS A 218 -11.70 6.94 3.26
C LYS A 218 -11.87 8.17 2.38
N GLU A 219 -12.32 9.27 2.99
CA GLU A 219 -12.44 10.56 2.32
C GLU A 219 -11.04 11.12 2.05
N THR A 220 -10.73 11.28 0.77
CA THR A 220 -9.46 11.81 0.27
C THR A 220 -9.65 13.06 -0.55
N TRP A 221 -8.65 13.92 -0.54
CA TRP A 221 -8.63 15.19 -1.26
C TRP A 221 -7.47 15.21 -2.25
N ASP A 222 -7.75 15.57 -3.51
CA ASP A 222 -6.74 15.81 -4.53
C ASP A 222 -6.72 17.29 -4.94
N SER A 223 -5.54 17.82 -5.23
CA SER A 223 -5.39 19.15 -5.82
C SER A 223 -5.66 19.10 -7.32
N CYS A 224 -6.69 19.83 -7.75
CA CYS A 224 -7.02 20.01 -9.15
C CYS A 224 -5.90 20.74 -9.90
N GLN A 225 -5.24 21.73 -9.29
CA GLN A 225 -4.08 22.38 -9.90
C GLN A 225 -2.98 21.37 -10.18
N LEU A 226 -2.59 20.56 -9.19
CA LEU A 226 -1.53 19.57 -9.36
C LEU A 226 -1.91 18.48 -10.37
N PHE A 227 -3.15 17.96 -10.28
CA PHE A 227 -3.69 17.02 -11.25
C PHE A 227 -3.60 17.58 -12.68
N CYS A 228 -4.06 18.80 -12.90
CA CYS A 228 -4.04 19.42 -14.22
C CYS A 228 -2.62 19.69 -14.74
N GLU A 229 -1.67 20.06 -13.87
CA GLU A 229 -0.27 20.35 -14.26
C GLU A 229 0.58 19.09 -14.52
N GLU A 230 0.33 17.99 -13.82
CA GLU A 230 1.19 16.80 -13.83
C GLU A 230 0.60 15.63 -14.61
N GLU A 231 -0.66 15.27 -14.34
CA GLU A 231 -1.35 14.13 -14.96
C GLU A 231 -2.12 14.57 -16.21
N GLY A 232 -2.90 15.63 -16.04
CA GLY A 232 -3.71 16.25 -17.07
C GLY A 232 -4.90 15.40 -17.53
N ILE A 233 -5.52 15.84 -18.62
CA ILE A 233 -6.67 15.15 -19.23
C ILE A 233 -6.24 14.57 -20.57
N GLU A 234 -6.42 13.26 -20.75
CA GLU A 234 -5.98 12.54 -21.95
C GLU A 234 -4.48 12.71 -22.26
N GLY A 235 -3.65 12.85 -21.22
CA GLY A 235 -2.19 13.06 -21.32
C GLY A 235 -1.76 14.46 -21.75
N GLN A 236 -2.66 15.45 -21.67
CA GLN A 236 -2.36 16.86 -21.86
C GLN A 236 -2.40 17.58 -20.51
N THR A 237 -1.30 18.27 -20.17
CA THR A 237 -1.18 19.10 -18.97
C THR A 237 -1.65 20.52 -19.24
N TYR A 238 -2.10 21.22 -18.20
CA TYR A 238 -2.69 22.55 -18.27
C TYR A 238 -2.04 23.49 -17.25
N GLU A 239 -2.11 24.80 -17.51
CA GLU A 239 -1.57 25.82 -16.61
C GLU A 239 -2.42 26.09 -15.36
N TYR A 240 -3.70 25.70 -15.39
CA TYR A 240 -4.64 25.94 -14.31
C TYR A 240 -5.54 24.72 -14.08
N GLY A 241 -5.84 24.46 -12.81
CA GLY A 241 -6.84 23.50 -12.36
C GLY A 241 -7.67 24.06 -11.22
N GLU A 242 -8.98 23.90 -11.28
CA GLU A 242 -9.90 24.20 -10.17
C GLU A 242 -10.97 23.12 -10.04
N CYS A 243 -11.51 22.96 -8.83
CA CYS A 243 -12.65 22.08 -8.64
C CYS A 243 -13.92 22.77 -9.16
N ASP A 244 -14.57 22.20 -10.18
CA ASP A 244 -15.81 22.72 -10.74
C ASP A 244 -17.03 21.94 -10.23
N ALA A 245 -17.93 22.67 -9.56
CA ALA A 245 -19.25 22.19 -9.12
C ALA A 245 -20.40 22.87 -9.87
N SER A 246 -20.14 23.48 -11.04
CA SER A 246 -21.12 24.21 -11.83
C SER A 246 -22.19 23.31 -12.45
N ILE A 247 -21.85 22.06 -12.73
CA ILE A 247 -22.77 21.02 -13.19
C ILE A 247 -23.16 20.15 -11.99
N PRO A 248 -24.45 20.12 -11.60
CA PRO A 248 -24.92 19.22 -10.55
C PRO A 248 -24.62 17.77 -10.93
N ASP A 249 -24.08 17.00 -9.98
CA ASP A 249 -23.73 15.58 -10.12
C ASP A 249 -22.57 15.28 -11.10
N ASP A 250 -21.79 16.28 -11.50
CA ASP A 250 -20.60 16.14 -12.37
C ASP A 250 -19.46 17.01 -11.83
N ILE A 251 -19.05 16.72 -10.59
CA ILE A 251 -17.98 17.42 -9.89
C ILE A 251 -16.65 16.85 -10.35
N ALA A 252 -15.79 17.70 -10.92
CA ALA A 252 -14.52 17.30 -11.51
C ALA A 252 -13.52 18.45 -11.49
N CYS A 253 -12.24 18.14 -11.69
CA CYS A 253 -11.23 19.15 -11.93
C CYS A 253 -11.38 19.76 -13.34
N PHE A 254 -11.63 21.06 -13.38
CA PHE A 254 -11.63 21.85 -14.60
C PHE A 254 -10.21 22.32 -14.90
N CYS A 255 -9.62 21.79 -15.98
CA CYS A 255 -8.29 22.16 -16.44
C CYS A 255 -8.36 23.11 -17.64
N CYS A 256 -7.55 24.18 -17.65
CA CYS A 256 -7.50 25.13 -18.76
C CYS A 256 -6.15 25.84 -18.89
N ASP A 257 -5.87 26.37 -20.09
CA ASP A 257 -4.68 27.19 -20.34
C ASP A 257 -5.00 28.69 -20.35
N SER A 258 -3.98 29.51 -20.07
CA SER A 258 -4.11 30.97 -20.16
C SER A 258 -4.64 31.41 -21.53
N GLY A 259 -5.81 32.05 -21.51
CA GLY A 259 -6.47 32.58 -22.71
C GLY A 259 -7.62 31.72 -23.24
N ASP A 260 -7.87 30.56 -22.63
CA ASP A 260 -9.05 29.76 -22.93
C ASP A 260 -10.33 30.42 -22.38
N PRO A 261 -11.48 30.28 -23.08
CA PRO A 261 -12.74 30.83 -22.62
C PRO A 261 -13.16 30.20 -21.29
N GLY A 262 -13.27 31.02 -20.24
CA GLY A 262 -13.66 30.57 -18.91
C GLY A 262 -12.49 30.35 -17.95
N CYS A 263 -11.25 30.34 -18.45
CA CYS A 263 -10.06 30.24 -17.62
C CYS A 263 -9.77 31.57 -16.91
N PRO A 264 -9.27 31.54 -15.65
CA PRO A 264 -8.73 32.74 -15.00
C PRO A 264 -7.62 33.41 -15.83
N ILE A 265 -7.46 34.72 -15.64
CA ILE A 265 -6.50 35.59 -16.36
C ILE A 265 -5.37 36.06 -15.47
#